data_AF-A0A0H2MTX1-F1
#
_entry.id   AF-A0A0H2MTX1-F1
#
_cell.length_a   1.000
_cell.length_b   1.000
_cell.length_c   1.000
_cell.angle_alpha   90.00
_cell.angle_beta   90.00
_cell.angle_gamma   90.00
#
_symmetry.space_group_name_H-M   'P 1'
#
loop_
_entity.id
_entity.type
_entity.pdbx_description
1 polymer ?
#
loop_
_entity_poly.entity_id
_entity_poly.type
_entity_poly.pdbx_seq_one_letter_code
_entity_poly.pdbx_strand_id
1 'polypeptide(L)'
;MPMERAINQGRAFVNRNALRVPAGHQTRYCHETPHEYIKQFTAPAELAREYSALIDCQGACVQEVLGVDWSHGILRLSYDPCAVTLSQFTSADLPTFIAILPRIISAIEHCHHRGWVHGDIKPSNLLYVPKNHQVRLIDFGASHRMGTRRETFRHWQGTPMFASSAQLNGEGRVEARDDWYSLNKIIEQVMPLERDYTRRTELERLAQRLCT
;
A
#
# COMPACT_ATOMS: atom_id res chain seq x y z
N MET A 1 21.98 -5.60 0.29
CA MET A 1 21.62 -4.88 1.54
C MET A 1 20.52 -3.88 1.22
N PRO A 2 19.26 -4.34 1.15
CA PRO A 2 18.34 -4.24 2.28
C PRO A 2 17.46 -5.50 2.45
N MET A 3 17.82 -6.34 3.42
CA MET A 3 16.92 -7.29 4.12
C MET A 3 17.60 -7.88 5.37
N GLU A 4 18.88 -7.62 5.59
CA GLU A 4 19.58 -8.00 6.84
C GLU A 4 19.53 -6.94 7.96
N ARG A 5 19.15 -5.69 7.68
CA ARG A 5 19.13 -4.63 8.72
C ARG A 5 17.87 -4.59 9.60
N ALA A 6 16.93 -5.51 9.41
CA ALA A 6 15.69 -5.54 10.20
C ALA A 6 15.65 -6.61 11.31
N ILE A 7 16.67 -7.46 11.48
CA ILE A 7 16.48 -8.72 12.24
C ILE A 7 17.27 -8.85 13.56
N ASN A 8 18.26 -8.01 13.92
CA ASN A 8 18.92 -8.20 15.23
C ASN A 8 19.51 -6.92 15.83
N GLN A 9 18.79 -6.29 16.77
CA GLN A 9 19.33 -5.73 18.03
C GLN A 9 18.25 -5.74 19.11
N GLY A 10 18.14 -6.84 19.84
CA GLY A 10 17.35 -6.90 21.07
C GLY A 10 18.10 -6.26 22.24
N ARG A 11 17.48 -5.25 22.88
CA ARG A 11 17.59 -4.99 24.31
C ARG A 11 16.39 -4.19 24.84
N ALA A 12 15.66 -4.84 25.74
CA ALA A 12 14.88 -4.35 26.89
C ALA A 12 13.71 -3.35 26.68
N PHE A 13 12.49 -3.90 26.90
CA PHE A 13 11.31 -3.30 27.55
C PHE A 13 11.20 -1.76 27.61
N VAL A 14 10.28 -1.20 26.81
CA VAL A 14 9.19 -0.35 27.32
C VAL A 14 7.96 -0.58 26.44
N ASN A 15 6.85 -0.95 27.06
CA ASN A 15 5.52 -0.94 26.45
C ASN A 15 5.15 0.51 26.03
N ARG A 16 5.09 0.78 24.72
CA ARG A 16 4.61 2.05 24.15
C ARG A 16 3.81 1.76 22.89
N ASN A 17 2.48 1.74 23.02
CA ASN A 17 1.51 1.83 21.93
C ASN A 17 1.71 3.13 21.13
N ALA A 18 2.65 3.11 20.19
CA ALA A 18 2.76 4.12 19.14
C ALA A 18 3.42 3.46 17.94
N LEU A 19 2.60 3.07 16.96
CA LEU A 19 3.09 2.67 15.64
C LEU A 19 3.86 3.86 15.05
N ARG A 20 5.16 3.65 14.81
CA ARG A 20 6.02 4.62 14.12
C ARG A 20 5.77 4.47 12.62
N VAL A 21 5.23 5.50 11.99
CA VAL A 21 4.89 5.57 10.54
C VAL A 21 6.04 6.28 9.78
N PRO A 22 6.33 5.96 8.49
CA PRO A 22 7.53 6.39 7.77
C PRO A 22 7.62 7.91 7.55
N ALA A 23 8.85 8.40 7.41
CA ALA A 23 9.19 9.81 7.34
C ALA A 23 8.68 10.50 6.07
N GLY A 24 7.87 11.55 6.25
CA GLY A 24 7.53 12.54 5.23
C GLY A 24 6.16 13.17 5.48
N HIS A 25 6.16 14.38 6.05
CA HIS A 25 5.02 15.28 6.36
C HIS A 25 4.46 15.19 7.80
N GLN A 26 4.25 16.36 8.40
CA GLN A 26 3.77 16.56 9.78
C GLN A 26 2.28 16.24 9.88
N THR A 27 1.94 14.95 9.98
CA THR A 27 0.60 14.50 10.39
C THR A 27 0.43 14.79 11.88
N ARG A 28 -0.55 15.64 12.25
CA ARG A 28 -0.97 15.79 13.66
C ARG A 28 -2.17 14.86 13.89
N TYR A 29 -2.01 13.93 14.84
CA TYR A 29 -2.99 12.89 15.16
C TYR A 29 -3.92 13.39 16.29
N CYS A 30 -5.23 13.34 16.07
CA CYS A 30 -6.23 13.64 17.10
C CYS A 30 -7.06 12.37 17.35
N HIS A 31 -6.78 11.69 18.45
CA HIS A 31 -7.54 10.60 19.10
C HIS A 31 -8.11 9.47 18.22
N GLU A 32 -7.49 8.28 18.33
CA GLU A 32 -8.03 7.00 17.86
C GLU A 32 -9.21 6.58 18.75
N THR A 33 -10.43 6.57 18.21
CA THR A 33 -11.45 5.65 18.74
C THR A 33 -11.08 4.25 18.24
N PRO A 34 -11.34 3.16 18.98
CA PRO A 34 -10.74 1.83 18.73
C PRO A 34 -10.98 1.19 17.34
N HIS A 35 -11.75 1.84 16.47
CA HIS A 35 -12.10 1.38 15.12
C HIS A 35 -11.98 2.47 14.04
N GLU A 36 -11.38 3.62 14.34
CA GLU A 36 -11.25 4.75 13.42
C GLU A 36 -9.81 5.24 13.31
N TYR A 37 -9.39 5.46 12.07
CA TYR A 37 -8.15 6.14 11.72
C TYR A 37 -8.48 7.50 11.08
N ILE A 38 -7.89 8.58 11.62
CA ILE A 38 -8.17 9.95 11.19
C ILE A 38 -6.95 10.52 10.47
N LYS A 39 -7.13 10.94 9.21
CA LYS A 39 -6.11 11.61 8.40
C LYS A 39 -6.47 13.08 8.25
N GLN A 40 -5.54 13.94 8.65
CA GLN A 40 -5.66 15.39 8.59
C GLN A 40 -4.87 15.92 7.39
N PHE A 41 -5.53 16.72 6.55
CA PHE A 41 -4.94 17.32 5.36
C PHE A 41 -4.84 18.83 5.52
N THR A 42 -3.80 19.40 4.92
CA THR A 42 -3.61 20.85 4.80
C THR A 42 -3.99 21.36 3.41
N ALA A 43 -3.90 20.50 2.39
CA ALA A 43 -4.25 20.81 1.01
C ALA A 43 -5.61 20.19 0.64
N PRO A 44 -6.65 21.00 0.35
CA PRO A 44 -7.97 20.48 -0.03
C PRO A 44 -7.95 19.57 -1.25
N ALA A 45 -7.04 19.82 -2.21
CA ALA A 45 -6.89 19.01 -3.40
C ALA A 45 -6.36 17.59 -3.12
N GLU A 46 -5.55 17.42 -2.06
CA GLU A 46 -5.04 16.09 -1.66
C GLU A 46 -6.13 15.29 -0.97
N LEU A 47 -6.88 15.92 -0.06
CA LEU A 47 -8.07 15.32 0.55
C LEU A 47 -9.08 14.89 -0.51
N ALA A 48 -9.41 15.79 -1.44
CA ALA A 48 -10.38 15.51 -2.50
C ALA A 48 -9.95 14.34 -3.39
N ARG A 49 -8.65 14.26 -3.73
CA ARG A 49 -8.10 13.16 -4.53
C ARG A 49 -8.20 11.82 -3.81
N GLU A 50 -7.69 11.75 -2.57
CA GLU A 50 -7.69 10.51 -1.79
C GLU A 50 -9.11 10.04 -1.49
N TYR A 51 -10.00 10.95 -1.08
CA TYR A 51 -11.41 10.67 -0.88
C TYR A 51 -12.07 10.11 -2.16
N SER A 52 -11.85 10.76 -3.31
CA SER A 52 -12.44 10.29 -4.58
C SER A 52 -11.96 8.89 -4.95
N ALA A 53 -10.66 8.62 -4.79
CA ALA A 53 -10.09 7.32 -5.08
C ALA A 53 -10.69 6.22 -4.19
N LEU A 54 -10.80 6.48 -2.88
CA LEU A 54 -11.38 5.55 -1.92
C LEU A 54 -12.88 5.28 -2.19
N ILE A 55 -13.66 6.33 -2.47
CA ILE A 55 -15.09 6.21 -2.75
C ILE A 55 -15.35 5.47 -4.05
N ASP A 56 -14.64 5.84 -5.12
CA ASP A 56 -14.79 5.15 -6.40
C ASP A 56 -14.37 3.68 -6.28
N CYS A 57 -13.28 3.41 -5.54
CA CYS A 57 -12.71 2.08 -5.30
C CYS A 57 -13.33 1.32 -4.13
N GLN A 58 -14.44 1.78 -3.56
CA GLN A 58 -15.06 1.14 -2.41
C GLN A 58 -15.36 -0.36 -2.65
N GLY A 59 -15.10 -1.17 -1.63
CA GLY A 59 -15.29 -2.61 -1.65
C GLY A 59 -14.49 -3.31 -0.55
N ALA A 60 -14.65 -4.62 -0.43
CA ALA A 60 -14.04 -5.41 0.66
C ALA A 60 -12.50 -5.39 0.69
N CYS A 61 -11.86 -5.03 -0.44
CA CYS A 61 -10.40 -4.98 -0.61
C CYS A 61 -9.81 -3.56 -0.52
N VAL A 62 -10.60 -2.55 -0.16
CA VAL A 62 -10.15 -1.15 0.00
C VAL A 62 -10.56 -0.66 1.39
N GLN A 63 -9.74 0.19 2.01
CA GLN A 63 -10.06 0.79 3.30
C GLN A 63 -11.38 1.57 3.23
N GLU A 64 -12.26 1.32 4.19
CA GLU A 64 -13.57 1.96 4.20
C GLU A 64 -13.48 3.40 4.69
N VAL A 65 -14.21 4.30 4.03
CA VAL A 65 -14.39 5.69 4.44
C VAL A 65 -15.57 5.77 5.40
N LEU A 66 -15.32 6.21 6.63
CA LEU A 66 -16.34 6.42 7.65
C LEU A 66 -16.93 7.83 7.58
N GLY A 67 -16.18 8.80 7.05
CA GLY A 67 -16.67 10.16 6.87
C GLY A 67 -15.59 11.14 6.41
N VAL A 68 -16.01 12.34 6.02
CA VAL A 68 -15.13 13.44 5.63
C VAL A 68 -15.65 14.75 6.20
N ASP A 69 -14.76 15.58 6.72
CA ASP A 69 -15.03 16.96 7.10
C ASP A 69 -14.14 17.87 6.23
N TRP A 70 -14.75 18.43 5.19
CA TRP A 70 -14.07 19.28 4.22
C TRP A 70 -13.62 20.62 4.81
N SER A 71 -14.36 21.16 5.78
CA SER A 71 -14.07 22.45 6.40
C SER A 71 -12.80 22.39 7.24
N HIS A 72 -12.59 21.26 7.89
CA HIS A 72 -11.40 21.03 8.71
C HIS A 72 -10.35 20.16 8.01
N GLY A 73 -10.60 19.67 6.79
CA GLY A 73 -9.63 18.85 6.06
C GLY A 73 -9.42 17.46 6.67
N ILE A 74 -10.45 16.84 7.22
CA ILE A 74 -10.36 15.54 7.91
C ILE A 74 -10.99 14.43 7.07
N LEU A 75 -10.29 13.31 6.93
CA LEU A 75 -10.80 12.05 6.42
C LEU A 75 -10.80 11.00 7.53
N ARG A 76 -11.94 10.33 7.72
CA ARG A 76 -12.15 9.28 8.72
C ARG A 76 -12.24 7.94 8.02
N LEU A 77 -11.42 6.99 8.44
CA LEU A 77 -11.22 5.69 7.81
C LEU A 77 -11.41 4.57 8.81
N SER A 78 -11.86 3.41 8.35
CA SER A 78 -11.97 2.22 9.20
C SER A 78 -10.59 1.78 9.69
N TYR A 79 -10.49 1.39 10.96
CA TYR A 79 -9.32 0.77 11.55
C TYR A 79 -9.66 -0.62 12.10
N ASP A 80 -8.87 -1.62 11.72
CA ASP A 80 -8.95 -2.98 12.24
C ASP A 80 -7.70 -3.28 13.08
N PRO A 81 -7.82 -3.36 14.42
CA PRO A 81 -6.68 -3.60 15.30
C PRO A 81 -6.05 -4.99 15.14
N CYS A 82 -6.75 -5.92 14.50
CA CYS A 82 -6.24 -7.27 14.24
C CYS A 82 -5.52 -7.38 12.90
N ALA A 83 -5.62 -6.35 12.05
CA ALA A 83 -5.00 -6.36 10.74
C ALA A 83 -3.53 -5.91 10.83
N VAL A 84 -2.67 -6.53 10.03
CA VAL A 84 -1.22 -6.27 10.01
C VAL A 84 -0.78 -5.89 8.61
N THR A 85 0.16 -4.95 8.51
CA THR A 85 0.73 -4.59 7.21
C THR A 85 1.74 -5.64 6.78
N LEU A 86 1.89 -5.89 5.48
CA LEU A 86 2.89 -6.84 4.98
C LEU A 86 4.33 -6.40 5.29
N SER A 87 4.57 -5.12 5.62
CA SER A 87 5.88 -4.68 6.12
C SER A 87 6.29 -5.29 7.45
N GLN A 88 5.34 -5.90 8.18
CA GLN A 88 5.59 -6.63 9.44
C GLN A 88 5.86 -8.12 9.20
N PHE A 89 5.71 -8.61 7.96
CA PHE A 89 5.94 -10.01 7.64
C PHE A 89 7.44 -10.34 7.74
N THR A 90 7.71 -11.56 8.17
CA THR A 90 9.05 -12.14 8.25
C THR A 90 9.19 -13.29 7.24
N SER A 91 10.36 -13.92 7.18
CA SER A 91 10.55 -15.12 6.36
C SER A 91 9.62 -16.28 6.77
N ALA A 92 9.16 -16.32 8.02
CA ALA A 92 8.19 -17.32 8.48
C ALA A 92 6.80 -17.12 7.84
N ASP A 93 6.49 -15.90 7.38
CA ASP A 93 5.21 -15.53 6.81
C ASP A 93 5.15 -15.67 5.29
N LEU A 94 6.24 -16.09 4.64
CA LEU A 94 6.29 -16.32 3.18
C LEU A 94 5.18 -17.25 2.67
N PRO A 95 4.86 -18.39 3.32
CA PRO A 95 3.74 -19.23 2.88
C PRO A 95 2.42 -18.44 2.87
N THR A 96 2.20 -17.60 3.88
CA THR A 96 1.01 -16.74 3.99
C THR A 96 1.00 -15.70 2.88
N PHE A 97 2.11 -15.01 2.63
CA PHE A 97 2.25 -14.04 1.55
C PHE A 97 1.88 -14.64 0.19
N ILE A 98 2.42 -15.83 -0.12
CA ILE A 98 2.13 -16.54 -1.38
C ILE A 98 0.65 -16.92 -1.45
N ALA A 99 0.07 -17.41 -0.36
CA ALA A 99 -1.35 -17.79 -0.31
C ALA A 99 -2.31 -16.61 -0.49
N ILE A 100 -1.93 -15.40 -0.09
CA ILE A 100 -2.75 -14.18 -0.24
C ILE A 100 -2.44 -13.38 -1.50
N LEU A 101 -1.39 -13.74 -2.25
CA LEU A 101 -0.96 -13.05 -3.45
C LEU A 101 -2.08 -12.89 -4.51
N PRO A 102 -2.93 -13.90 -4.78
CA PRO A 102 -4.09 -13.72 -5.66
C PRO A 102 -5.08 -12.64 -5.17
N ARG A 103 -5.20 -12.43 -3.85
CA ARG A 103 -6.07 -11.40 -3.26
C ARG A 103 -5.44 -10.00 -3.41
N ILE A 104 -4.12 -9.91 -3.32
CA ILE A 104 -3.39 -8.66 -3.62
C ILE A 104 -3.63 -8.26 -5.08
N ILE A 105 -3.47 -9.20 -6.02
CA ILE A 105 -3.71 -8.97 -7.45
C ILE A 105 -5.15 -8.51 -7.69
N SER A 106 -6.12 -9.25 -7.14
CA SER A 106 -7.54 -8.91 -7.29
C SER A 106 -7.88 -7.53 -6.72
N ALA A 107 -7.25 -7.11 -5.61
CA ALA A 107 -7.43 -5.78 -5.05
C ALA A 107 -6.89 -4.66 -5.97
N ILE A 108 -5.74 -4.89 -6.60
CA ILE A 108 -5.15 -3.96 -7.58
C ILE A 108 -6.03 -3.89 -8.83
N GLU A 109 -6.43 -5.02 -9.39
CA GLU A 109 -7.35 -5.09 -10.55
C GLU A 109 -8.67 -4.39 -10.26
N HIS A 110 -9.20 -4.53 -9.04
CA HIS A 110 -10.44 -3.86 -8.63
C HIS A 110 -10.34 -2.33 -8.73
N CYS A 111 -9.19 -1.74 -8.36
CA CYS A 111 -8.92 -0.31 -8.55
C CYS A 111 -8.78 0.04 -10.04
N HIS A 112 -8.03 -0.77 -10.80
CA HIS A 112 -7.80 -0.54 -12.23
C HIS A 112 -9.10 -0.59 -13.04
N HIS A 113 -9.99 -1.54 -12.75
CA HIS A 113 -11.32 -1.63 -13.37
C HIS A 113 -12.21 -0.41 -13.10
N ARG A 114 -11.90 0.36 -12.05
CA ARG A 114 -12.58 1.62 -11.72
C ARG A 114 -11.83 2.84 -12.26
N GLY A 115 -10.79 2.64 -13.06
CA GLY A 115 -10.01 3.68 -13.71
C GLY A 115 -9.04 4.40 -12.78
N TRP A 116 -8.63 3.76 -11.69
CA TRP A 116 -7.65 4.30 -10.73
C TRP A 116 -6.39 3.44 -10.69
N VAL A 117 -5.24 4.10 -10.63
CA VAL A 117 -3.96 3.48 -10.26
C VAL A 117 -3.67 3.87 -8.82
N HIS A 118 -3.30 2.90 -7.98
CA HIS A 118 -2.99 3.17 -6.58
C HIS A 118 -1.73 4.05 -6.47
N GLY A 119 -0.70 3.75 -7.26
CA GLY A 119 0.49 4.58 -7.45
C GLY A 119 1.56 4.44 -6.38
N ASP A 120 1.32 3.68 -5.31
CA ASP A 120 2.26 3.44 -4.20
C ASP A 120 2.01 2.07 -3.55
N ILE A 121 1.91 1.04 -4.39
CA ILE A 121 1.83 -0.35 -3.92
C ILE A 121 3.15 -0.72 -3.23
N LYS A 122 3.09 -0.97 -1.94
CA LYS A 122 4.24 -1.36 -1.11
C LYS A 122 3.77 -2.16 0.10
N PRO A 123 4.64 -2.92 0.79
CA PRO A 123 4.23 -3.77 1.89
C PRO A 123 3.50 -3.04 3.04
N SER A 124 3.79 -1.77 3.30
CA SER A 124 3.07 -1.00 4.34
C SER A 124 1.64 -0.61 3.94
N ASN A 125 1.33 -0.60 2.64
CA ASN A 125 0.00 -0.22 2.10
C ASN A 125 -0.86 -1.44 1.76
N LEU A 126 -0.36 -2.64 2.04
CA LEU A 126 -1.06 -3.91 1.91
C LEU A 126 -1.39 -4.42 3.32
N LEU A 127 -2.66 -4.34 3.70
CA LEU A 127 -3.13 -4.73 5.02
C LEU A 127 -3.73 -6.13 4.96
N TYR A 128 -3.15 -7.08 5.70
CA TYR A 128 -3.64 -8.44 5.83
C TYR A 128 -4.53 -8.58 7.07
N VAL A 129 -5.69 -9.19 6.90
CA VAL A 129 -6.64 -9.48 7.97
C VAL A 129 -6.60 -10.99 8.26
N PRO A 130 -5.91 -11.45 9.32
CA PRO A 130 -5.70 -12.88 9.57
C PRO A 130 -6.97 -13.68 9.74
N LYS A 131 -8.01 -13.09 10.35
CA LYS A 131 -9.27 -13.77 10.69
C LYS A 131 -10.00 -14.36 9.48
N ASN A 132 -9.86 -13.76 8.31
CA ASN A 132 -10.58 -14.15 7.09
C ASN A 132 -9.69 -14.20 5.85
N HIS A 133 -8.37 -14.13 6.05
CA HIS A 133 -7.35 -14.07 5.00
C HIS A 133 -7.59 -12.98 3.94
N GLN A 134 -8.25 -11.86 4.29
CA GLN A 134 -8.46 -10.76 3.36
C GLN A 134 -7.23 -9.87 3.25
N VAL A 135 -7.13 -9.19 2.11
CA VAL A 135 -6.17 -8.11 1.88
C VAL A 135 -6.96 -6.84 1.59
N ARG A 136 -6.55 -5.74 2.22
CA ARG A 136 -7.06 -4.40 1.94
C ARG A 136 -5.92 -3.48 1.50
N LEU A 137 -6.17 -2.72 0.44
CA LEU A 137 -5.34 -1.58 0.07
C LEU A 137 -5.68 -0.40 0.99
N ILE A 138 -4.64 0.26 1.49
CA ILE A 138 -4.74 1.44 2.33
C ILE A 138 -3.85 2.56 1.76
N ASP A 139 -4.07 3.79 2.20
CA ASP A 139 -3.29 4.98 1.81
C ASP A 139 -3.30 5.30 0.30
N PHE A 140 -4.42 5.87 -0.16
CA PHE A 140 -4.65 6.27 -1.55
C PHE A 140 -4.10 7.68 -1.86
N GLY A 141 -3.21 8.22 -1.03
CA GLY A 141 -2.67 9.58 -1.19
C GLY A 141 -1.93 9.80 -2.52
N ALA A 142 -1.28 8.76 -3.03
CA ALA A 142 -0.58 8.74 -4.31
C ALA A 142 -1.45 8.32 -5.50
N SER A 143 -2.74 8.03 -5.28
CA SER A 143 -3.60 7.48 -6.33
C SER A 143 -4.05 8.52 -7.33
N HIS A 144 -4.11 8.12 -8.60
CA HIS A 144 -4.50 8.98 -9.71
C HIS A 144 -5.35 8.23 -10.74
N ARG A 145 -6.19 8.97 -11.47
CA ARG A 145 -6.96 8.43 -12.60
C ARG A 145 -6.01 7.92 -13.68
N MET A 146 -6.29 6.73 -14.20
CA MET A 146 -5.58 6.17 -15.35
C MET A 146 -5.62 7.15 -16.54
N GLY A 147 -4.49 7.29 -17.22
CA GLY A 147 -4.31 8.20 -18.35
C GLY A 147 -3.99 9.65 -17.94
N THR A 148 -4.00 10.00 -16.66
CA THR A 148 -3.60 11.36 -16.22
C THR A 148 -2.14 11.62 -16.59
N ARG A 149 -1.87 12.81 -17.14
CA ARG A 149 -0.52 13.23 -17.51
C ARG A 149 0.30 13.58 -16.27
N ARG A 150 1.48 12.98 -16.13
CA ARG A 150 2.32 13.14 -14.94
C ARG A 150 2.89 14.55 -14.81
N GLU A 151 3.04 15.27 -15.92
CA GLU A 151 3.47 16.68 -15.92
C GLU A 151 2.47 17.61 -15.20
N THR A 152 1.23 17.16 -14.97
CA THR A 152 0.21 17.94 -14.25
C THR A 152 0.37 17.88 -12.73
N PHE A 153 1.23 16.99 -12.22
CA PHE A 153 1.41 16.76 -10.80
C PHE A 153 2.34 17.82 -10.21
N ARG A 154 1.84 18.56 -9.21
CA ARG A 154 2.65 19.56 -8.48
C ARG A 154 3.73 18.92 -7.62
N HIS A 155 3.42 17.74 -7.06
CA HIS A 155 4.34 16.96 -6.25
C HIS A 155 4.11 15.48 -6.56
N TRP A 156 5.21 14.75 -6.76
CA TRP A 156 5.16 13.31 -6.91
C TRP A 156 5.09 12.66 -5.53
N GLN A 157 4.14 11.73 -5.34
CA GLN A 157 3.99 10.94 -4.13
C GLN A 157 4.21 9.47 -4.50
N GLY A 158 5.09 8.79 -3.78
CA GLY A 158 5.41 7.39 -4.01
C GLY A 158 6.73 7.00 -3.37
N THR A 159 6.93 5.70 -3.17
CA THR A 159 8.13 5.17 -2.50
C THR A 159 9.17 4.74 -3.54
N PRO A 160 10.34 5.40 -3.62
CA PRO A 160 11.26 5.18 -4.74
C PRO A 160 11.75 3.75 -4.95
N MET A 161 11.77 2.94 -3.89
CA MET A 161 12.17 1.53 -3.95
C MET A 161 11.19 0.66 -4.77
N PHE A 162 9.92 1.06 -4.87
CA PHE A 162 8.88 0.29 -5.56
C PHE A 162 8.42 0.95 -6.86
N ALA A 163 8.69 2.24 -7.06
CA ALA A 163 8.22 3.00 -8.21
C ALA A 163 8.98 2.68 -9.51
N SER A 164 8.26 2.73 -10.64
CA SER A 164 8.84 2.63 -11.98
C SER A 164 9.72 3.85 -12.32
N SER A 165 10.62 3.74 -13.31
CA SER A 165 11.41 4.90 -13.76
C SER A 165 10.52 6.02 -14.31
N ALA A 166 9.45 5.67 -15.04
CA ALA A 166 8.47 6.64 -15.53
C ALA A 166 7.77 7.37 -14.37
N GLN A 167 7.44 6.66 -13.28
CA GLN A 167 6.94 7.28 -12.06
C GLN A 167 7.94 8.26 -11.45
N LEU A 168 9.18 7.81 -11.25
CA LEU A 168 10.24 8.60 -10.61
C LEU A 168 10.61 9.86 -11.40
N ASN A 169 10.62 9.76 -12.73
CA ASN A 169 10.95 10.87 -13.61
C ASN A 169 9.74 11.76 -13.91
N GLY A 170 8.52 11.37 -13.49
CA GLY A 170 7.29 12.06 -13.85
C GLY A 170 6.98 12.01 -15.34
N GLU A 171 7.43 10.96 -16.04
CA GLU A 171 7.34 10.83 -17.49
C GLU A 171 6.04 10.13 -17.91
N GLY A 172 5.35 10.70 -18.90
CA GLY A 172 4.22 10.05 -19.54
C GLY A 172 2.93 10.10 -18.72
N ARG A 173 2.16 9.02 -18.76
CA ARG A 173 0.82 8.95 -18.15
C ARG A 173 0.82 7.97 -16.98
N VAL A 174 -0.14 8.15 -16.08
CA VAL A 174 -0.45 7.17 -15.04
C VAL A 174 -1.08 5.95 -15.67
N GLU A 175 -0.50 4.78 -15.47
CA GLU A 175 -0.92 3.53 -16.13
C GLU A 175 -0.97 2.37 -15.14
N ALA A 176 -1.81 1.36 -15.42
CA ALA A 176 -1.94 0.16 -14.60
C ALA A 176 -0.60 -0.56 -14.35
N ARG A 177 0.33 -0.48 -15.33
CA ARG A 177 1.67 -1.07 -15.26
C ARG A 177 2.51 -0.56 -14.08
N ASP A 178 2.20 0.63 -13.55
CA ASP A 178 2.92 1.21 -12.41
C ASP A 178 2.70 0.40 -11.12
N ASP A 179 1.45 -0.02 -10.88
CA ASP A 179 1.11 -0.88 -9.73
C ASP A 179 1.67 -2.30 -9.92
N TRP A 180 1.67 -2.83 -11.15
CA TRP A 180 2.26 -4.14 -11.46
C TRP A 180 3.77 -4.17 -11.29
N TYR A 181 4.45 -3.11 -11.72
CA TYR A 181 5.87 -2.93 -11.46
C TYR A 181 6.16 -2.95 -9.95
N SER A 182 5.36 -2.21 -9.19
CA SER A 182 5.49 -2.12 -7.73
C SER A 182 5.28 -3.47 -7.04
N LEU A 183 4.25 -4.24 -7.44
CA LEU A 183 4.02 -5.60 -6.95
C LEU A 183 5.18 -6.54 -7.32
N ASN A 184 5.70 -6.44 -8.55
CA ASN A 184 6.85 -7.23 -8.98
C ASN A 184 8.09 -6.93 -8.12
N LYS A 185 8.33 -5.66 -7.73
CA LYS A 185 9.40 -5.30 -6.79
C LYS A 185 9.25 -5.95 -5.42
N ILE A 186 8.02 -6.12 -4.93
CA ILE A 186 7.76 -6.86 -3.69
C ILE A 186 8.12 -8.34 -3.88
N ILE A 187 7.68 -8.95 -4.99
CA ILE A 187 7.95 -10.36 -5.29
C ILE A 187 9.47 -10.61 -5.43
N GLU A 188 10.20 -9.75 -6.14
CA GLU A 188 11.66 -9.81 -6.30
C GLU A 188 12.39 -9.76 -4.95
N GLN A 189 11.87 -9.01 -3.98
CA GLN A 189 12.46 -8.96 -2.64
C GLN A 189 12.26 -10.27 -1.89
N VAL A 190 11.07 -10.89 -1.95
CA VAL A 190 10.78 -12.11 -1.17
C VAL A 190 11.30 -13.39 -1.83
N MET A 191 11.43 -13.43 -3.16
CA MET A 191 11.81 -14.62 -3.92
C MET A 191 13.14 -15.26 -3.46
N PRO A 192 14.23 -14.52 -3.15
CA PRO A 192 15.47 -15.11 -2.63
C PRO A 192 15.33 -15.75 -1.25
N LEU A 193 14.29 -15.41 -0.49
CA LEU A 193 14.04 -15.98 0.84
C LEU A 193 13.27 -17.30 0.77
N GLU A 194 12.58 -17.57 -0.35
CA GLU A 194 11.82 -18.80 -0.53
C GLU A 194 12.78 -19.97 -0.85
N ARG A 195 12.81 -20.94 0.07
CA ARG A 195 13.67 -22.14 -0.01
C ARG A 195 12.95 -23.30 -0.67
N ASP A 196 11.63 -23.24 -0.74
CA ASP A 196 10.79 -24.23 -1.40
C ASP A 196 10.81 -24.00 -2.91
N TYR A 197 11.32 -25.00 -3.64
CA TYR A 197 11.49 -24.90 -5.09
C TYR A 197 10.17 -24.65 -5.82
N THR A 198 9.09 -25.33 -5.44
CA THR A 198 7.79 -25.22 -6.10
C THR A 198 7.22 -23.82 -5.94
N ARG A 199 7.19 -23.31 -4.70
CA ARG A 199 6.71 -21.94 -4.40
C ARG A 199 7.55 -20.87 -5.07
N ARG A 200 8.87 -21.06 -5.14
CA ARG A 200 9.76 -20.15 -5.86
C ARG A 200 9.44 -20.12 -7.36
N THR A 201 9.24 -21.27 -8.00
CA THR A 201 8.85 -21.33 -9.41
C THR A 201 7.48 -20.66 -9.66
N GLU A 202 6.54 -20.75 -8.73
CA GLU A 202 5.27 -20.04 -8.82
C GLU A 202 5.45 -18.52 -8.79
N LEU A 203 6.28 -18.01 -7.87
CA LEU A 203 6.63 -16.58 -7.81
C LEU A 203 7.33 -16.09 -9.08
N GLU A 204 8.25 -16.89 -9.63
CA GLU A 204 8.96 -16.57 -10.88
C GLU A 204 7.99 -16.46 -12.07
N ARG A 205 7.07 -17.42 -12.21
CA ARG A 205 6.03 -17.38 -13.27
C ARG A 205 5.12 -16.17 -13.13
N LEU A 206 4.73 -15.83 -11.90
CA LEU A 206 3.88 -14.68 -11.66
C LEU A 206 4.61 -13.36 -11.96
N ALA A 207 5.85 -13.21 -11.49
CA ALA A 207 6.69 -12.05 -11.78
C ALA A 207 6.80 -11.82 -13.30
N GLN A 208 7.00 -12.89 -14.07
CA GLN A 208 7.06 -12.80 -15.53
C GLN A 208 5.75 -12.33 -16.17
N ARG A 209 4.59 -12.74 -15.63
CA ARG A 209 3.26 -12.31 -16.09
C ARG A 209 2.95 -10.85 -15.76
N LEU A 210 3.43 -10.34 -14.64
CA LEU A 210 3.23 -8.94 -14.24
C LEU A 210 4.06 -7.96 -15.07
N CYS A 211 5.12 -8.44 -15.72
CA CYS A 211 6.01 -7.66 -16.57
C CYS A 211 5.59 -7.60 -18.05
N THR A 212 4.65 -8.44 -18.48
CA THR A 212 4.12 -8.50 -19.87
C THR A 212 2.82 -7.73 -20.00
#